data_AF-A0A419HL89-F1
#
_entry.id   AF-A0A419HL89-F1
#
_cell.length_a   1.000
_cell.length_b   1.000
_cell.length_c   1.000
_cell.angle_alpha   90.00
_cell.angle_beta   90.00
_cell.angle_gamma   90.00
#
_symmetry.space_group_name_H-M   'P 1'
#
loop_
_entity.id
_entity.type
_entity.pdbx_description
1 polymer ?
#
loop_
_entity_poly.entity_id
_entity_poly.type
_entity_poly.pdbx_seq_one_letter_code
_entity_poly.pdbx_strand_id
1 'polypeptide(L)'
;MTELDQQPSPAVLLDPAALKFVCVGELVPDDQEMHTVPPGTRADEALALMQRHRFDRLPVVTANGRVIGVFTYRSFAQNLHTVRPQDNPLTLPVEDFVEDLLYVRSSEGVGEVLDDIEADGAVLVGHEDALNAIVTASDISRFLWSLTRPFVLLRDIELAIRGLMKSCCTEEQLTTAAAQVSLVDIPGRAVLSRLEHLTLGELLSVLLHGPNYGLHFRHAFGANRTFLHNLLEPIREIRNKVFHFRDEVTEADIQQLADVRVWLRRKVSIRGGCS
;
A
#
# COMPACT_ATOMS: atom_id res chain seq x y z
N MET A 1 13.47 54.82 -21.50
CA MET A 1 13.06 54.08 -22.71
C MET A 1 13.84 52.78 -22.75
N THR A 2 13.31 51.76 -22.06
CA THR A 2 13.48 50.32 -22.30
C THR A 2 12.67 49.63 -21.20
N GLU A 3 11.37 49.45 -21.48
CA GLU A 3 10.52 48.49 -20.78
C GLU A 3 11.11 47.09 -21.06
N LEU A 4 11.47 46.38 -19.99
CA LEU A 4 11.79 44.96 -20.04
C LEU A 4 10.46 44.21 -20.00
N ASP A 5 10.14 43.62 -21.15
CA ASP A 5 9.02 42.75 -21.44
C ASP A 5 9.01 41.54 -20.47
N GLN A 6 8.20 41.63 -19.40
CA GLN A 6 7.85 40.47 -18.58
C GLN A 6 6.69 39.74 -19.26
N GLN A 7 7.02 38.80 -20.15
CA GLN A 7 6.03 37.80 -20.57
C GLN A 7 5.64 36.94 -19.35
N PRO A 8 4.35 36.81 -19.00
CA PRO A 8 3.94 35.88 -17.97
C PRO A 8 4.21 34.45 -18.44
N SER A 9 4.84 33.66 -17.56
CA SER A 9 4.99 32.20 -17.74
C SER A 9 3.63 31.60 -18.10
N PRO A 10 3.52 30.72 -19.12
CA PRO A 10 2.23 30.16 -19.49
C PRO A 10 1.70 29.40 -18.28
N ALA A 11 0.57 29.86 -17.75
CA ALA A 11 -0.21 29.09 -16.79
C ALA A 11 -0.52 27.77 -17.48
N VAL A 12 0.12 26.69 -17.04
CA VAL A 12 -0.27 25.34 -17.42
C VAL A 12 -1.70 25.21 -16.92
N LEU A 13 -2.66 25.32 -17.83
CA LEU A 13 -4.05 24.98 -17.58
C LEU A 13 -4.03 23.52 -17.14
N LEU A 14 -4.13 23.30 -15.83
CA LEU A 14 -4.42 21.99 -15.26
C LEU A 14 -5.75 21.56 -15.88
N ASP A 15 -5.73 20.54 -16.72
CA ASP A 15 -6.95 19.88 -17.18
C ASP A 15 -7.67 19.36 -15.92
N PRO A 16 -8.86 19.87 -15.57
CA PRO A 16 -9.59 19.39 -14.41
C PRO A 16 -9.90 17.89 -14.50
N ALA A 17 -9.98 17.32 -15.72
CA ALA A 17 -10.14 15.89 -15.93
C ALA A 17 -8.86 15.07 -15.68
N ALA A 18 -7.69 15.72 -15.59
CA ALA A 18 -6.43 15.08 -15.23
C ALA A 18 -6.18 15.03 -13.71
N LEU A 19 -6.99 15.74 -12.91
CA LEU A 19 -6.98 15.64 -11.44
C LEU A 19 -7.81 14.41 -11.03
N LYS A 20 -7.14 13.26 -10.91
CA LYS A 20 -7.75 12.06 -10.32
C LYS A 20 -7.79 12.22 -8.80
N PHE A 21 -8.97 12.52 -8.28
CA PHE A 21 -9.25 12.36 -6.86
C PHE A 21 -9.58 10.89 -6.59
N VAL A 22 -9.17 10.39 -5.43
CA VAL A 22 -9.43 8.99 -5.06
C VAL A 22 -10.93 8.80 -4.85
N CYS A 23 -11.52 7.95 -5.69
CA CYS A 23 -12.93 7.61 -5.62
C CYS A 23 -13.15 6.22 -5.02
N VAL A 24 -14.36 5.96 -4.52
CA VAL A 24 -14.78 4.66 -3.95
C VAL A 24 -14.52 3.51 -4.92
N GLY A 25 -14.68 3.74 -6.22
CA GLY A 25 -14.41 2.73 -7.26
C GLY A 25 -12.97 2.20 -7.25
N GLU A 26 -11.99 2.98 -6.79
CA GLU A 26 -10.59 2.55 -6.67
C GLU A 26 -10.33 1.64 -5.45
N LEU A 27 -11.28 1.58 -4.51
CA LEU A 27 -11.22 0.67 -3.38
C LEU A 27 -11.73 -0.73 -3.74
N VAL A 28 -12.52 -0.86 -4.81
CA VAL A 28 -13.10 -2.15 -5.23
C VAL A 28 -11.99 -3.07 -5.72
N PRO A 29 -11.77 -4.25 -5.10
CA PRO A 29 -10.79 -5.20 -5.60
C PRO A 29 -11.17 -5.73 -6.99
N ASP A 30 -10.21 -5.82 -7.90
CA ASP A 30 -10.41 -6.37 -9.25
C ASP A 30 -10.93 -7.82 -9.26
N ASP A 31 -10.65 -8.56 -8.18
CA ASP A 31 -10.99 -9.97 -7.99
C ASP A 31 -12.20 -10.19 -7.06
N GLN A 32 -12.97 -9.15 -6.74
CA GLN A 32 -14.12 -9.29 -5.86
C GLN A 32 -15.24 -10.11 -6.52
N GLU A 33 -15.53 -11.28 -5.96
CA GLU A 33 -16.69 -12.09 -6.32
C GLU A 33 -17.89 -11.79 -5.42
N MET A 34 -19.00 -11.39 -6.02
CA MET A 34 -20.24 -11.07 -5.31
C MET A 34 -21.05 -12.35 -5.03
N HIS A 35 -21.01 -12.80 -3.78
CA HIS A 35 -21.86 -13.89 -3.31
C HIS A 35 -23.15 -13.35 -2.71
N THR A 36 -24.29 -13.84 -3.19
CA THR A 36 -25.62 -13.40 -2.74
C THR A 36 -26.49 -14.60 -2.38
N VAL A 37 -27.51 -14.39 -1.55
CA VAL A 37 -28.47 -15.43 -1.16
C VAL A 37 -29.92 -14.94 -1.28
N PRO A 38 -30.90 -15.82 -1.55
CA PRO A 38 -32.31 -15.42 -1.52
C PRO A 38 -32.82 -15.16 -0.08
N PRO A 39 -33.92 -14.39 0.10
CA PRO A 39 -34.45 -14.00 1.42
C PRO A 39 -34.77 -15.18 2.35
N GLY A 40 -35.32 -16.26 1.77
CA GLY A 40 -35.68 -17.47 2.51
C GLY A 40 -34.52 -18.41 2.85
N THR A 41 -33.27 -18.05 2.54
CA THR A 41 -32.09 -18.86 2.91
C THR A 41 -32.02 -18.97 4.43
N ARG A 42 -31.72 -20.14 4.99
CA ARG A 42 -31.60 -20.30 6.43
C ARG A 42 -30.34 -19.64 6.96
N ALA A 43 -30.40 -19.09 8.18
CA ALA A 43 -29.26 -18.47 8.82
C ALA A 43 -28.06 -19.42 8.97
N ASP A 44 -28.27 -20.70 9.30
CA ASP A 44 -27.17 -21.69 9.35
C ASP A 44 -26.48 -21.92 8.01
N GLU A 45 -27.24 -22.02 6.93
CA GLU A 45 -26.71 -22.16 5.56
C GLU A 45 -25.91 -20.92 5.14
N ALA A 46 -26.43 -19.72 5.43
CA ALA A 46 -25.74 -18.47 5.16
C ALA A 46 -24.44 -18.33 5.96
N LEU A 47 -24.47 -18.63 7.27
CA LEU A 47 -23.27 -18.63 8.13
C LEU A 47 -22.22 -19.65 7.65
N ALA A 48 -22.65 -20.84 7.22
CA ALA A 48 -21.74 -21.84 6.66
C ALA A 48 -21.10 -21.37 5.34
N LEU A 49 -21.88 -20.69 4.48
CA LEU A 49 -21.37 -20.08 3.24
C LEU A 49 -20.32 -19.00 3.55
N MET A 50 -20.63 -18.09 4.48
CA MET A 50 -19.72 -17.05 4.96
C MET A 50 -18.41 -17.63 5.49
N GLN A 51 -18.48 -18.65 6.34
CA GLN A 51 -17.31 -19.31 6.88
C GLN A 51 -16.47 -20.00 5.80
N ARG A 52 -17.12 -20.67 4.84
CA ARG A 52 -16.44 -21.40 3.76
C ARG A 52 -15.66 -20.47 2.84
N HIS A 53 -16.25 -19.34 2.49
CA HIS A 53 -15.69 -18.38 1.55
C HIS A 53 -14.92 -17.23 2.23
N ARG A 54 -14.93 -17.19 3.56
CA ARG A 54 -14.21 -16.21 4.40
C ARG A 54 -14.64 -14.76 4.18
N PHE A 55 -15.91 -14.55 3.88
CA PHE A 55 -16.53 -13.24 3.98
C PHE A 55 -17.45 -13.19 5.20
N ASP A 56 -17.80 -11.99 5.62
CA ASP A 56 -18.58 -11.71 6.83
C ASP A 56 -19.89 -10.97 6.53
N ARG A 57 -20.25 -10.84 5.24
CA ARG A 57 -21.48 -10.21 4.75
C ARG A 57 -22.00 -10.95 3.52
N LEU A 58 -23.33 -10.99 3.39
CA LEU A 58 -24.05 -11.59 2.26
C LEU A 58 -25.22 -10.68 1.87
N PRO A 59 -25.18 -10.02 0.71
CA PRO A 59 -26.36 -9.40 0.14
C PRO A 59 -27.50 -10.41 -0.01
N VAL A 60 -28.67 -10.00 0.45
CA VAL A 60 -29.90 -10.76 0.32
C VAL A 60 -30.67 -10.23 -0.87
N VAL A 61 -30.86 -11.06 -1.89
CA VAL A 61 -31.35 -10.65 -3.21
C VAL A 61 -32.62 -11.42 -3.57
N THR A 62 -33.67 -10.70 -3.93
CA THR A 62 -34.96 -11.26 -4.34
C THR A 62 -34.88 -11.95 -5.71
N ALA A 63 -35.92 -12.70 -6.06
CA ALA A 63 -36.01 -13.36 -7.37
C ALA A 63 -35.98 -12.40 -8.57
N ASN A 64 -36.33 -11.11 -8.39
CA ASN A 64 -36.25 -10.08 -9.41
C ASN A 64 -34.90 -9.32 -9.41
N GLY A 65 -33.90 -9.77 -8.64
CA GLY A 65 -32.56 -9.19 -8.63
C GLY A 65 -32.39 -7.95 -7.75
N ARG A 66 -33.39 -7.62 -6.92
CA ARG A 66 -33.32 -6.48 -6.00
C ARG A 66 -32.69 -6.90 -4.67
N VAL A 67 -31.71 -6.14 -4.21
CA VAL A 67 -31.13 -6.30 -2.87
C VAL A 67 -32.10 -5.71 -1.84
N ILE A 68 -32.47 -6.50 -0.83
CA ILE A 68 -33.37 -6.07 0.26
C ILE A 68 -32.64 -5.78 1.56
N GLY A 69 -31.33 -5.99 1.59
CA GLY A 69 -30.48 -5.80 2.76
C GLY A 69 -29.27 -6.72 2.72
N VAL A 70 -28.49 -6.70 3.80
CA VAL A 70 -27.28 -7.50 3.95
C VAL A 70 -27.38 -8.34 5.22
N PHE A 71 -27.13 -9.63 5.10
CA PHE A 71 -26.98 -10.53 6.24
C PHE A 71 -25.51 -10.55 6.68
N THR A 72 -25.22 -10.27 7.95
CA THR A 72 -23.87 -10.26 8.50
C THR A 72 -23.81 -10.97 9.86
N TYR A 73 -22.60 -11.28 10.35
CA TYR A 73 -22.46 -11.79 11.72
C TYR A 73 -22.99 -10.79 12.77
N ARG A 74 -22.85 -9.49 12.49
CA ARG A 74 -23.32 -8.40 13.36
C ARG A 74 -24.85 -8.35 13.35
N SER A 75 -25.47 -8.31 12.17
CA SER A 75 -26.92 -8.22 12.03
C SER A 75 -27.61 -9.44 12.64
N PHE A 76 -27.06 -10.65 12.43
CA PHE A 76 -27.55 -11.87 13.08
C PHE A 76 -27.51 -11.76 14.60
N ALA A 77 -26.36 -11.41 15.17
CA ALA A 77 -26.18 -11.30 16.62
C ALA A 77 -27.07 -10.21 17.24
N GLN A 78 -27.19 -9.05 16.58
CA GLN A 78 -28.01 -7.93 17.06
C GLN A 78 -29.50 -8.27 17.04
N ASN A 79 -29.97 -9.04 16.06
CA ASN A 79 -31.39 -9.38 15.94
C ASN A 79 -31.79 -10.64 16.73
N LEU A 80 -30.88 -11.33 17.43
CA LEU A 80 -31.26 -12.49 18.26
C LEU A 80 -32.32 -12.16 19.34
N HIS A 81 -32.39 -10.91 19.80
CA HIS A 81 -33.39 -10.48 20.78
C HIS A 81 -34.83 -10.44 20.23
N THR A 82 -35.01 -10.43 18.90
CA THR A 82 -36.33 -10.45 18.26
C THR A 82 -36.89 -11.88 18.13
N VAL A 83 -36.01 -12.89 18.26
CA VAL A 83 -36.35 -14.31 18.13
C VAL A 83 -37.06 -14.80 19.38
N ARG A 84 -38.15 -15.55 19.21
CA ARG A 84 -38.89 -16.11 20.34
C ARG A 84 -38.02 -17.13 21.07
N PRO A 85 -38.08 -17.23 22.41
CA PRO A 85 -37.25 -18.16 23.18
C PRO A 85 -37.36 -19.64 22.76
N GLN A 86 -38.50 -20.04 22.20
CA GLN A 86 -38.75 -21.40 21.72
C GLN A 86 -38.24 -21.68 20.29
N ASP A 87 -37.94 -20.64 19.52
CA ASP A 87 -37.52 -20.78 18.11
C ASP A 87 -35.99 -20.91 18.03
N ASN A 88 -35.50 -21.69 17.07
CA ASN A 88 -34.06 -21.78 16.81
C ASN A 88 -33.67 -20.71 15.77
N PRO A 89 -32.90 -19.67 16.14
CA PRO A 89 -32.52 -18.59 15.23
C PRO A 89 -31.77 -19.07 13.99
N LEU A 90 -31.04 -20.20 14.09
CA LEU A 90 -30.30 -20.78 12.98
C LEU A 90 -31.20 -21.34 11.87
N THR A 91 -32.46 -21.64 12.18
CA THR A 91 -33.43 -22.19 11.21
C THR A 91 -34.31 -21.12 10.57
N LEU A 92 -34.25 -19.89 11.07
CA LEU A 92 -35.01 -18.77 10.56
C LEU A 92 -34.38 -18.23 9.26
N PRO A 93 -35.17 -17.62 8.37
CA PRO A 93 -34.68 -17.06 7.11
C PRO A 93 -33.79 -15.84 7.36
N VAL A 94 -32.81 -15.62 6.49
CA VAL A 94 -31.88 -14.48 6.58
C VAL A 94 -32.59 -13.13 6.50
N GLU A 95 -33.77 -13.05 5.87
CA GLU A 95 -34.58 -11.84 5.79
C GLU A 95 -35.03 -11.30 7.16
N ASP A 96 -35.10 -12.16 8.19
CA ASP A 96 -35.43 -11.75 9.57
C ASP A 96 -34.25 -11.06 10.28
N PHE A 97 -33.05 -11.09 9.69
CA PHE A 97 -31.81 -10.64 10.30
C PHE A 97 -31.00 -9.70 9.40
N VAL A 98 -31.58 -9.14 8.34
CA VAL A 98 -30.86 -8.21 7.48
C VAL A 98 -30.62 -6.87 8.18
N GLU A 99 -29.53 -6.22 7.80
CA GLU A 99 -29.28 -4.80 8.05
C GLU A 99 -29.21 -4.02 6.74
N ASP A 100 -29.50 -2.73 6.81
CA ASP A 100 -29.37 -1.82 5.68
C ASP A 100 -27.97 -1.19 5.71
N LEU A 101 -27.29 -1.22 4.56
CA LEU A 101 -26.01 -0.53 4.37
C LEU A 101 -26.19 0.59 3.36
N LEU A 102 -25.40 1.66 3.51
CA LEU A 102 -25.45 2.81 2.62
C LEU A 102 -25.05 2.43 1.19
N TYR A 103 -25.84 2.86 0.21
CA TYR A 103 -25.49 2.81 -1.21
C TYR A 103 -24.72 4.06 -1.62
N VAL A 104 -23.60 3.86 -2.28
CA VAL A 104 -22.69 4.91 -2.77
C VAL A 104 -22.38 4.69 -4.25
N ARG A 105 -22.10 5.77 -4.98
CA ARG A 105 -21.64 5.68 -6.37
C ARG A 105 -20.13 5.45 -6.42
N SER A 106 -19.67 4.74 -7.44
CA SER A 106 -18.24 4.51 -7.66
C SER A 106 -17.43 5.79 -7.86
N SER A 107 -18.08 6.89 -8.25
CA SER A 107 -17.47 8.22 -8.41
C SER A 107 -17.40 9.05 -7.14
N GLU A 108 -18.01 8.61 -6.03
CA GLU A 108 -17.97 9.36 -4.77
C GLU A 108 -16.57 9.34 -4.17
N GLY A 109 -16.22 10.41 -3.46
CA GLY A 109 -14.89 10.54 -2.86
C GLY A 109 -14.75 9.60 -1.67
N VAL A 110 -13.61 8.94 -1.51
CA VAL A 110 -13.40 8.01 -0.39
C VAL A 110 -13.64 8.69 0.95
N GLY A 111 -13.18 9.94 1.11
CA GLY A 111 -13.36 10.71 2.35
C GLY A 111 -14.81 10.98 2.74
N GLU A 112 -15.74 10.96 1.79
CA GLU A 112 -17.17 11.20 2.05
C GLU A 112 -17.87 9.98 2.65
N VAL A 113 -17.33 8.77 2.41
CA VAL A 113 -17.93 7.50 2.84
C VAL A 113 -17.20 6.85 4.02
N LEU A 114 -16.10 7.46 4.50
CA LEU A 114 -15.25 6.87 5.55
C LEU A 114 -16.01 6.65 6.85
N ASP A 115 -16.79 7.66 7.27
CA ASP A 115 -17.56 7.61 8.52
C ASP A 115 -18.61 6.48 8.47
N ASP A 116 -19.24 6.28 7.31
CA ASP A 116 -20.22 5.20 7.10
C ASP A 116 -19.54 3.81 7.13
N ILE A 117 -18.38 3.67 6.49
CA ILE A 117 -17.60 2.42 6.53
C ILE A 117 -17.09 2.14 7.94
N GLU A 118 -16.72 3.15 8.71
CA GLU A 118 -16.26 2.99 10.10
C GLU A 118 -17.41 2.56 11.03
N ALA A 119 -18.59 3.18 10.87
CA ALA A 119 -19.77 2.86 11.66
C ALA A 119 -20.34 1.46 11.33
N ASP A 120 -20.64 1.22 10.06
CA ASP A 120 -21.40 0.05 9.62
C ASP A 120 -20.49 -1.07 9.11
N GLY A 121 -19.19 -0.79 8.99
CA GLY A 121 -18.17 -1.75 8.58
C GLY A 121 -18.13 -2.03 7.08
N ALA A 122 -19.03 -1.44 6.29
CA ALA A 122 -19.07 -1.53 4.83
C ALA A 122 -20.06 -0.54 4.20
N VAL A 123 -19.88 -0.27 2.90
CA VAL A 123 -20.85 0.39 2.02
C VAL A 123 -21.10 -0.45 0.77
N LEU A 124 -22.25 -0.26 0.15
CA LEU A 124 -22.65 -0.92 -1.09
C LEU A 124 -22.37 0.01 -2.27
N VAL A 125 -21.61 -0.44 -3.26
CA VAL A 125 -21.37 0.34 -4.47
C VAL A 125 -22.41 -0.03 -5.51
N GLY A 126 -23.19 0.98 -5.96
CA GLY A 126 -24.27 0.79 -6.93
C GLY A 126 -25.62 1.22 -6.37
N HIS A 127 -26.63 0.37 -6.55
CA HIS A 127 -28.03 0.64 -6.18
C HIS A 127 -28.76 -0.69 -5.93
N GLU A 128 -29.96 -0.62 -5.34
CA GLU A 128 -30.74 -1.81 -4.95
C GLU A 128 -30.99 -2.79 -6.10
N ASP A 129 -31.20 -2.31 -7.32
CA ASP A 129 -31.47 -3.13 -8.51
C ASP A 129 -30.20 -3.51 -9.29
N ALA A 130 -29.05 -2.93 -8.94
CA ALA A 130 -27.76 -3.26 -9.54
C ALA A 130 -26.63 -2.99 -8.54
N LEU A 131 -26.37 -4.00 -7.72
CA LEU A 131 -25.23 -4.01 -6.81
C LEU A 131 -23.98 -4.38 -7.58
N ASN A 132 -22.99 -3.48 -7.56
CA ASN A 132 -21.72 -3.67 -8.27
C ASN A 132 -20.65 -4.29 -7.38
N ALA A 133 -20.54 -3.83 -6.14
CA ALA A 133 -19.48 -4.22 -5.22
C ALA A 133 -19.87 -3.91 -3.76
N ILE A 134 -19.11 -4.47 -2.83
CA ILE A 134 -19.12 -4.07 -1.41
C ILE A 134 -17.73 -3.56 -1.07
N VAL A 135 -17.65 -2.38 -0.46
CA VAL A 135 -16.38 -1.83 0.03
C VAL A 135 -16.38 -1.87 1.54
N THR A 136 -15.33 -2.45 2.11
CA THR A 136 -15.14 -2.63 3.55
C THR A 136 -13.90 -1.89 4.06
N ALA A 137 -13.74 -1.81 5.38
CA ALA A 137 -12.51 -1.29 6.00
C ALA A 137 -11.24 -2.07 5.58
N SER A 138 -11.39 -3.36 5.23
CA SER A 138 -10.27 -4.18 4.74
C SER A 138 -9.80 -3.71 3.36
N ASP A 139 -10.72 -3.23 2.52
CA ASP A 139 -10.42 -2.73 1.17
C ASP A 139 -9.73 -1.37 1.23
N ILE A 140 -10.15 -0.49 2.14
CA ILE A 140 -9.40 0.74 2.47
C ILE A 140 -7.99 0.40 2.93
N SER A 141 -7.85 -0.57 3.84
CA SER A 141 -6.54 -0.98 4.36
C SER A 141 -5.64 -1.53 3.25
N ARG A 142 -6.20 -2.32 2.32
CA ARG A 142 -5.48 -2.88 1.16
C ARG A 142 -5.04 -1.78 0.20
N PHE A 143 -5.93 -0.83 -0.09
CA PHE A 143 -5.63 0.35 -0.92
C PHE A 143 -4.54 1.22 -0.30
N LEU A 144 -4.63 1.56 0.99
CA LEU A 144 -3.58 2.33 1.66
C LEU A 144 -2.25 1.56 1.70
N TRP A 145 -2.29 0.24 1.85
CA TRP A 145 -1.10 -0.58 1.77
C TRP A 145 -0.47 -0.55 0.37
N SER A 146 -1.26 -0.65 -0.71
CA SER A 146 -0.71 -0.60 -2.08
C SER A 146 -0.01 0.73 -2.36
N LEU A 147 -0.57 1.85 -1.87
CA LEU A 147 0.05 3.17 -1.99
C LEU A 147 1.34 3.34 -1.15
N THR A 148 1.36 2.79 0.07
CA THR A 148 2.47 3.01 1.01
C THR A 148 3.60 1.99 0.89
N ARG A 149 3.33 0.80 0.33
CA ARG A 149 4.27 -0.32 0.18
C ARG A 149 5.62 0.08 -0.44
N PRO A 150 5.71 0.81 -1.57
CA PRO A 150 7.01 1.20 -2.13
C PRO A 150 7.87 2.03 -1.15
N PHE A 151 7.26 2.96 -0.41
CA PHE A 151 7.97 3.78 0.58
C PHE A 151 8.52 2.93 1.74
N VAL A 152 7.72 1.98 2.23
CA VAL A 152 8.14 1.06 3.30
C VAL A 152 9.31 0.19 2.84
N LEU A 153 9.25 -0.34 1.62
CA LEU A 153 10.33 -1.17 1.07
C LEU A 153 11.62 -0.37 0.85
N LEU A 154 11.53 0.85 0.29
CA LEU A 154 12.68 1.74 0.11
C LEU A 154 13.32 2.11 1.46
N ARG A 155 12.51 2.44 2.47
CA ARG A 155 13.00 2.71 3.83
C ARG A 155 13.74 1.51 4.41
N ASP A 156 13.17 0.31 4.30
CA ASP A 156 13.79 -0.90 4.82
C ASP A 156 15.13 -1.21 4.12
N ILE A 157 15.20 -1.01 2.79
CA ILE A 157 16.44 -1.14 2.02
C ILE A 157 17.49 -0.13 2.48
N GLU A 158 17.12 1.15 2.62
CA GLU A 158 18.02 2.21 3.05
C GLU A 158 18.61 1.92 4.44
N LEU A 159 17.76 1.59 5.41
CA LEU A 159 18.17 1.27 6.76
C LEU A 159 19.07 0.03 6.81
N ALA A 160 18.78 -1.00 6.00
CA ALA A 160 19.61 -2.19 5.93
C ALA A 160 20.99 -1.90 5.33
N ILE A 161 21.07 -1.13 4.24
CA ILE A 161 22.34 -0.69 3.65
C ILE A 161 23.15 0.12 4.67
N ARG A 162 22.51 1.10 5.31
CA ARG A 162 23.13 1.96 6.32
C ARG A 162 23.67 1.14 7.50
N GLY A 163 22.89 0.19 8.01
CA GLY A 163 23.29 -0.71 9.08
C GLY A 163 24.49 -1.58 8.69
N LEU A 164 24.49 -2.14 7.48
CA LEU A 164 25.61 -2.93 6.96
C LEU A 164 26.87 -2.08 6.79
N MET A 165 26.77 -0.86 6.27
CA MET A 165 27.91 0.06 6.15
C MET A 165 28.50 0.42 7.52
N LYS A 166 27.66 0.77 8.50
CA LYS A 166 28.07 1.04 9.89
C LYS A 166 28.75 -0.17 10.54
N SER A 167 28.37 -1.40 10.17
CA SER A 167 29.01 -2.61 10.70
C SER A 167 30.41 -2.89 10.14
N CYS A 168 30.83 -2.21 9.06
CA CYS A 168 32.12 -2.44 8.40
C CYS A 168 33.16 -1.34 8.66
N CYS A 169 32.73 -0.18 9.12
CA CYS A 169 33.53 1.04 9.10
C CYS A 169 33.32 1.85 10.37
N THR A 170 34.36 2.57 10.77
CA THR A 170 34.22 3.67 11.75
C THR A 170 33.52 4.86 11.10
N GLU A 171 33.02 5.79 11.92
CA GLU A 171 32.38 7.03 11.44
C GLU A 171 33.35 7.83 10.55
N GLU A 172 34.63 7.95 10.95
CA GLU A 172 35.68 8.64 10.19
C GLU A 172 35.94 8.03 8.81
N GLN A 173 35.98 6.70 8.72
CA GLN A 173 36.15 6.00 7.44
C GLN A 173 34.97 6.24 6.50
N LEU A 174 33.75 6.29 7.04
CA LEU A 174 32.54 6.57 6.27
C LEU A 174 32.49 8.01 5.77
N THR A 175 32.89 8.98 6.60
CA THR A 175 33.01 10.39 6.20
C THR A 175 34.03 10.54 5.07
N THR A 176 35.17 9.85 5.19
CA THR A 176 36.21 9.85 4.14
C THR A 176 35.70 9.22 2.85
N ALA A 177 35.05 8.06 2.93
CA ALA A 177 34.45 7.37 1.79
C ALA A 177 33.39 8.22 1.09
N ALA A 178 32.59 8.98 1.85
CA ALA A 178 31.59 9.90 1.31
C ALA A 178 32.20 11.11 0.60
N ALA A 179 33.28 11.67 1.16
CA ALA A 179 34.01 12.79 0.55
C ALA A 179 34.65 12.40 -0.80
N GLN A 180 35.13 11.16 -0.93
CA GLN A 180 35.77 10.65 -2.16
C GLN A 180 34.81 10.54 -3.36
N VAL A 181 33.49 10.50 -3.13
CA VAL A 181 32.49 10.41 -4.20
C VAL A 181 32.00 11.81 -4.63
N SER A 182 32.66 12.88 -4.18
CA SER A 182 32.32 14.28 -4.45
C SER A 182 30.82 14.58 -4.28
N LEU A 183 30.31 14.30 -3.08
CA LEU A 183 29.00 14.81 -2.63
C LEU A 183 29.07 16.31 -2.23
N VAL A 184 30.20 16.98 -2.50
CA VAL A 184 30.64 18.24 -1.89
C VAL A 184 30.39 19.47 -2.78
N ASP A 185 30.05 19.30 -4.07
CA ASP A 185 29.93 20.41 -5.03
C ASP A 185 28.51 21.00 -5.21
N ILE A 186 27.59 20.78 -4.26
CA ILE A 186 26.28 21.48 -4.28
C ILE A 186 26.40 22.76 -3.43
N PRO A 187 26.30 23.97 -4.04
CA PRO A 187 26.40 25.22 -3.30
C PRO A 187 25.32 25.30 -2.22
N GLY A 188 25.72 25.50 -0.96
CA GLY A 188 24.81 25.65 0.18
C GLY A 188 24.49 24.38 0.98
N ARG A 189 24.99 23.20 0.57
CA ARG A 189 24.87 21.98 1.37
C ARG A 189 26.07 21.88 2.32
N ALA A 190 25.85 22.15 3.60
CA ALA A 190 26.87 21.95 4.63
C ALA A 190 27.45 20.52 4.54
N VAL A 191 28.76 20.39 4.76
CA VAL A 191 29.52 19.13 4.72
C VAL A 191 28.70 18.00 5.36
N LEU A 192 28.12 17.13 4.52
CA LEU A 192 27.38 15.95 4.96
C LEU A 192 28.39 14.98 5.58
N SER A 193 28.61 15.15 6.87
CA SER A 193 29.73 14.53 7.58
C SER A 193 29.35 13.17 8.16
N ARG A 194 28.06 12.81 8.16
CA ARG A 194 27.55 11.54 8.66
C ARG A 194 26.71 10.81 7.64
N LEU A 195 26.82 9.47 7.65
CA LEU A 195 25.98 8.59 6.85
C LEU A 195 24.51 9.01 6.93
N GLU A 196 23.99 9.27 8.13
CA GLU A 196 22.57 9.55 8.42
C GLU A 196 21.96 10.71 7.64
N HIS A 197 22.79 11.60 7.10
CA HIS A 197 22.33 12.73 6.29
C HIS A 197 22.35 12.45 4.78
N LEU A 198 22.83 11.27 4.37
CA LEU A 198 22.82 10.82 2.98
C LEU A 198 21.47 10.22 2.62
N THR A 199 20.94 10.65 1.47
CA THR A 199 19.81 10.02 0.79
C THR A 199 20.20 8.63 0.29
N LEU A 200 19.20 7.77 0.00
CA LEU A 200 19.45 6.45 -0.61
C LEU A 200 20.35 6.53 -1.86
N GLY A 201 20.14 7.51 -2.74
CA GLY A 201 20.96 7.66 -3.94
C GLY A 201 22.43 7.93 -3.62
N GLU A 202 22.70 8.77 -2.63
CA GLU A 202 24.05 9.09 -2.19
C GLU A 202 24.71 7.91 -1.47
N LEU A 203 23.95 7.18 -0.66
CA LEU A 203 24.42 5.93 -0.04
C LEU A 203 24.86 4.91 -1.08
N LEU A 204 24.06 4.71 -2.14
CA LEU A 204 24.40 3.80 -3.23
C LEU A 204 25.67 4.25 -3.96
N SER A 205 25.82 5.56 -4.20
CA SER A 205 27.04 6.10 -4.81
C SER A 205 28.28 5.82 -3.95
N VAL A 206 28.20 6.00 -2.64
CA VAL A 206 29.31 5.68 -1.71
C VAL A 206 29.61 4.18 -1.68
N LEU A 207 28.56 3.36 -1.60
CA LEU A 207 28.67 1.90 -1.55
C LEU A 207 29.29 1.33 -2.83
N LEU A 208 28.86 1.79 -4.01
CA LEU A 208 29.24 1.22 -5.30
C LEU A 208 30.56 1.80 -5.86
N HIS A 209 31.12 2.83 -5.21
CA HIS A 209 32.43 3.38 -5.55
C HIS A 209 33.52 2.32 -5.41
N GLY A 210 34.24 2.04 -6.50
CA GLY A 210 35.17 0.92 -6.61
C GLY A 210 36.22 0.84 -5.47
N PRO A 211 36.98 1.92 -5.22
CA PRO A 211 37.93 2.00 -4.11
C PRO A 211 37.31 1.71 -2.73
N ASN A 212 36.21 2.39 -2.40
CA ASN A 212 35.50 2.20 -1.13
C ASN A 212 35.02 0.76 -0.97
N TYR A 213 34.46 0.19 -2.05
CA TYR A 213 33.90 -1.15 -2.02
C TYR A 213 34.94 -2.21 -1.71
N GLY A 214 36.10 -2.14 -2.38
CA GLY A 214 37.19 -3.07 -2.16
C GLY A 214 37.78 -2.99 -0.76
N LEU A 215 37.91 -1.76 -0.24
CA LEU A 215 38.54 -1.50 1.06
C LEU A 215 37.63 -1.83 2.25
N HIS A 216 36.34 -1.54 2.13
CA HIS A 216 35.44 -1.52 3.29
C HIS A 216 34.22 -2.44 3.17
N PHE A 217 33.59 -2.53 1.99
CA PHE A 217 32.24 -3.10 1.89
C PHE A 217 32.19 -4.54 1.37
N ARG A 218 33.27 -5.03 0.77
CA ARG A 218 33.38 -6.38 0.18
C ARG A 218 32.94 -7.51 1.13
N HIS A 219 33.29 -7.40 2.42
CA HIS A 219 32.98 -8.45 3.39
C HIS A 219 31.50 -8.49 3.81
N ALA A 220 30.80 -7.35 3.84
CA ALA A 220 29.37 -7.32 4.14
C ALA A 220 28.51 -7.62 2.93
N PHE A 221 28.81 -6.98 1.79
CA PHE A 221 27.95 -7.02 0.62
C PHE A 221 28.31 -8.13 -0.37
N GLY A 222 29.49 -8.74 -0.21
CA GLY A 222 29.98 -9.84 -1.04
C GLY A 222 31.15 -9.45 -1.93
N ALA A 223 31.81 -10.45 -2.52
CA ALA A 223 32.99 -10.20 -3.35
C ALA A 223 32.65 -9.64 -4.75
N ASN A 224 31.42 -9.83 -5.23
CA ASN A 224 31.02 -9.48 -6.60
C ASN A 224 30.33 -8.10 -6.64
N ARG A 225 31.13 -7.05 -6.87
CA ARG A 225 30.64 -5.66 -7.01
C ARG A 225 29.69 -5.48 -8.20
N THR A 226 29.96 -6.15 -9.32
CA THR A 226 29.14 -6.06 -10.54
C THR A 226 27.73 -6.60 -10.29
N PHE A 227 27.64 -7.75 -9.60
CA PHE A 227 26.35 -8.28 -9.17
C PHE A 227 25.59 -7.29 -8.27
N LEU A 228 26.27 -6.69 -7.29
CA LEU A 228 25.65 -5.73 -6.38
C LEU A 228 25.17 -4.47 -7.12
N HIS A 229 25.96 -3.96 -8.05
CA HIS A 229 25.58 -2.82 -8.89
C HIS A 229 24.30 -3.13 -9.68
N ASN A 230 24.25 -4.26 -10.37
CA ASN A 230 23.07 -4.67 -11.14
C ASN A 230 21.84 -4.91 -10.27
N LEU A 231 22.04 -5.31 -9.00
CA LEU A 231 20.97 -5.51 -8.04
C LEU A 231 20.41 -4.18 -7.50
N LEU A 232 21.27 -3.19 -7.23
CA LEU A 232 20.89 -1.95 -6.53
C LEU A 232 20.60 -0.76 -7.46
N GLU A 233 21.16 -0.72 -8.67
CA GLU A 233 20.92 0.39 -9.61
C GLU A 233 19.42 0.60 -9.91
N PRO A 234 18.61 -0.46 -10.16
CA PRO A 234 17.18 -0.29 -10.41
C PRO A 234 16.42 0.34 -9.23
N ILE A 235 16.90 0.14 -8.00
CA ILE A 235 16.29 0.72 -6.79
C ILE A 235 16.40 2.25 -6.81
N ARG A 236 17.47 2.79 -7.40
CA ARG A 236 17.65 4.23 -7.57
C ARG A 236 16.58 4.82 -8.48
N GLU A 237 16.30 4.15 -9.59
CA GLU A 237 15.28 4.56 -10.55
C GLU A 237 13.87 4.43 -9.96
N ILE A 238 13.57 3.32 -9.26
CA ILE A 238 12.28 3.15 -8.57
C ILE A 238 12.08 4.24 -7.51
N ARG A 239 13.12 4.60 -6.75
CA ARG A 239 13.06 5.71 -5.80
C ARG A 239 12.69 7.01 -6.51
N ASN A 240 13.30 7.31 -7.65
CA ASN A 240 12.98 8.53 -8.39
C ASN A 240 11.50 8.55 -8.82
N LYS A 241 10.97 7.44 -9.34
CA LYS A 241 9.54 7.31 -9.67
C LYS A 241 8.64 7.61 -8.46
N VAL A 242 8.91 6.94 -7.33
CA VAL A 242 8.13 7.06 -6.09
C VAL A 242 8.09 8.50 -5.55
N PHE A 243 9.20 9.23 -5.59
CA PHE A 243 9.30 10.56 -4.99
C PHE A 243 8.95 11.71 -5.94
N HIS A 244 8.97 11.49 -7.27
CA HIS A 244 8.75 12.57 -8.24
C HIS A 244 7.34 12.58 -8.87
N PHE A 245 6.44 11.65 -8.51
CA PHE A 245 5.04 11.59 -8.98
C PHE A 245 4.85 11.71 -10.50
N ARG A 246 5.89 11.41 -11.29
CA ARG A 246 5.90 11.55 -12.75
C ARG A 246 5.58 10.25 -13.48
N ASP A 247 5.84 9.12 -12.83
CA ASP A 247 5.69 7.77 -13.40
C ASP A 247 4.97 6.86 -12.41
N GLU A 248 4.12 5.97 -12.95
CA GLU A 248 3.49 4.91 -12.15
C GLU A 248 4.53 3.87 -11.70
N VAL A 249 4.44 3.47 -10.45
CA VAL A 249 5.25 2.39 -9.88
C VAL A 249 4.58 1.07 -10.23
N THR A 250 5.25 0.23 -11.02
CA THR A 250 4.68 -1.03 -11.49
C THR A 250 4.80 -2.15 -10.45
N GLU A 251 3.98 -3.19 -10.54
CA GLU A 251 4.14 -4.38 -9.69
C GLU A 251 5.52 -5.05 -9.86
N ALA A 252 6.13 -4.96 -11.05
CA ALA A 252 7.50 -5.41 -11.27
C ALA A 252 8.53 -4.60 -10.47
N ASP A 253 8.37 -3.27 -10.41
CA ASP A 253 9.19 -2.39 -9.58
C ASP A 253 9.05 -2.77 -8.09
N ILE A 254 7.81 -3.01 -7.63
CA ILE A 254 7.54 -3.41 -6.24
C ILE A 254 8.17 -4.78 -5.92
N GLN A 255 8.07 -5.75 -6.83
CA GLN A 255 8.70 -7.05 -6.65
C GLN A 255 10.22 -6.93 -6.57
N GLN A 256 10.83 -6.07 -7.40
CA GLN A 256 12.26 -5.81 -7.36
C GLN A 256 12.71 -5.20 -6.02
N LEU A 257 11.96 -4.24 -5.47
CA LEU A 257 12.22 -3.73 -4.11
C LEU A 257 12.14 -4.85 -3.06
N ALA A 258 11.12 -5.70 -3.15
CA ALA A 258 10.93 -6.82 -2.22
C ALA A 258 12.09 -7.82 -2.26
N ASP A 259 12.57 -8.17 -3.45
CA ASP A 259 13.68 -9.12 -3.65
C ASP A 259 14.99 -8.57 -3.08
N VAL A 260 15.30 -7.30 -3.33
CA VAL A 260 16.47 -6.63 -2.76
C VAL A 260 16.39 -6.57 -1.23
N ARG A 261 15.21 -6.26 -0.68
CA ARG A 261 14.98 -6.28 0.77
C ARG A 261 15.24 -7.66 1.36
N VAL A 262 14.74 -8.74 0.74
CA VAL A 262 14.99 -10.12 1.20
C VAL A 262 16.47 -10.44 1.14
N TRP A 263 17.16 -10.06 0.08
CA TRP A 263 18.60 -10.25 -0.05
C TRP A 263 19.39 -9.52 1.04
N LEU A 264 19.09 -8.24 1.29
CA LEU A 264 19.72 -7.43 2.34
C LEU A 264 19.45 -8.01 3.73
N ARG A 265 18.21 -8.47 4.01
CA ARG A 265 17.87 -9.11 5.28
C ARG A 265 18.72 -10.36 5.53
N ARG A 266 18.93 -11.19 4.51
CA ARG A 266 19.83 -12.36 4.60
C ARG A 266 21.26 -11.94 4.94
N LYS A 267 21.78 -10.85 4.35
CA LYS A 267 23.12 -10.31 4.66
C LYS A 267 23.22 -9.85 6.11
N VAL A 268 22.21 -9.13 6.61
CA VAL A 268 22.16 -8.70 8.01
C VAL A 268 22.17 -9.92 8.95
N SER A 269 21.36 -10.95 8.66
CA SER A 269 21.31 -12.18 9.48
C SER A 269 22.64 -12.95 9.49
N ILE A 270 23.33 -13.07 8.35
CA ILE A 270 24.65 -13.73 8.28
C ILE A 270 25.66 -13.04 9.22
N ARG A 271 25.58 -11.73 9.40
CA ARG A 271 26.48 -10.99 10.29
C ARG A 271 26.01 -10.96 11.74
N GLY A 272 24.70 -10.87 11.97
CA GLY A 272 24.12 -10.89 13.32
C GLY A 272 24.28 -12.23 14.04
N GLY A 273 24.47 -13.33 13.31
CA GLY A 273 24.79 -14.66 13.88
C GLY A 273 26.26 -14.91 14.18
N CYS A 274 27.15 -13.92 13.98
CA CYS A 274 28.58 -14.01 14.30
C CYS A 274 28.99 -13.20 15.54
N SER A 275 28.04 -12.90 16.43
CA SER A 275 28.32 -12.28 17.74
C SER A 275 28.38 -13.34 18.84
#